data_AF-A0A0P9CM78-F1
#
_entry.id   AF-A0A0P9CM78-F1
#
_cell.length_a   1.000
_cell.length_b   1.000
_cell.length_c   1.000
_cell.angle_alpha   90.00
_cell.angle_beta   90.00
_cell.angle_gamma   90.00
#
_symmetry.space_group_name_H-M   'P 1'
#
loop_
_entity.id
_entity.type
_entity.pdbx_description
1 polymer ?
#
loop_
_entity_poly.entity_id
_entity_poly.type
_entity_poly.pdbx_seq_one_letter_code
_entity_poly.pdbx_strand_id
1 'polypeptide(L)'
;MTKLDELMELPGAVAAIQFDSQGEIKDFRGDLTDDLASMAAQMCAANMGIFRMQADGWGRLTGQKGFYPERGFAFMGLDFAVASYGDQAVFLRKRDADYDRAFQVMGG
;
A
#
# COMPACT_ATOMS: atom_id res chain seq x y z
N MET A 1 -16.02 4.54 12.58
CA MET A 1 -15.33 3.40 11.96
C MET A 1 -13.96 3.89 11.54
N THR A 2 -12.90 3.12 11.75
CA THR A 2 -11.56 3.54 11.31
C THR A 2 -11.39 3.21 9.82
N LYS A 3 -10.50 3.92 9.12
CA LYS A 3 -10.18 3.60 7.71
C LYS A 3 -9.72 2.15 7.53
N LEU A 4 -9.01 1.57 8.51
CA LEU A 4 -8.58 0.17 8.45
C LEU A 4 -9.78 -0.78 8.47
N ASP A 5 -10.82 -0.47 9.24
CA ASP A 5 -12.04 -1.27 9.24
C ASP A 5 -12.74 -1.18 7.87
N GLU A 6 -12.77 -0.01 7.23
CA GLU A 6 -13.36 0.18 5.90
C GLU A 6 -12.57 -0.59 4.81
N LEU A 7 -11.25 -0.65 4.94
CA LEU A 7 -10.40 -1.45 4.05
C LEU A 7 -10.66 -2.95 4.20
N MET A 8 -10.99 -3.41 5.41
CA MET A 8 -11.32 -4.82 5.66
C MET A 8 -12.69 -5.23 5.10
N GLU A 9 -13.56 -4.29 4.75
CA GLU A 9 -14.82 -4.57 4.06
C GLU A 9 -14.66 -4.82 2.55
N LEU A 10 -13.48 -4.56 2.00
CA LEU A 10 -13.22 -4.76 0.58
C LEU A 10 -13.23 -6.25 0.22
N PRO A 11 -13.76 -6.61 -0.97
CA PRO A 11 -13.69 -7.98 -1.47
C PRO A 11 -12.24 -8.49 -1.47
N GLY A 12 -12.05 -9.66 -0.86
CA GLY A 12 -10.74 -10.30 -0.78
C GLY A 12 -9.75 -9.66 0.19
N ALA A 13 -10.14 -8.67 1.00
CA ALA A 13 -9.28 -8.13 2.05
C ALA A 13 -8.88 -9.22 3.06
N VAL A 14 -7.59 -9.33 3.28
CA VAL A 14 -6.98 -10.31 4.20
C VAL A 14 -6.41 -9.60 5.42
N ALA A 15 -5.80 -8.43 5.19
CA ALA A 15 -5.27 -7.59 6.24
C ALA A 15 -5.19 -6.13 5.79
N ALA A 16 -5.23 -5.22 6.73
CA ALA A 16 -5.00 -3.80 6.51
C ALA A 16 -4.05 -3.27 7.59
N ILE A 17 -3.12 -2.39 7.21
CA ILE A 17 -2.11 -1.84 8.11
C ILE A 17 -2.07 -0.31 8.00
N GLN A 18 -1.73 0.34 9.10
CA GLN A 18 -1.33 1.74 9.17
C GLN A 18 0.11 1.82 9.70
N PHE A 19 0.96 2.59 9.04
CA PHE A 19 2.39 2.67 9.33
C PHE A 19 2.93 4.07 9.03
N ASP A 20 4.11 4.42 9.55
CA ASP A 20 4.74 5.70 9.22
C ASP A 20 5.72 5.63 8.05
N SER A 21 6.29 6.77 7.65
CA SER A 21 7.23 6.84 6.53
C SER A 21 8.53 6.03 6.72
N GLN A 22 8.84 5.59 7.95
CA GLN A 22 9.99 4.73 8.23
C GLN A 22 9.62 3.24 8.22
N GLY A 23 8.34 2.93 8.01
CA GLY A 23 7.84 1.55 8.01
C GLY A 23 7.59 1.01 9.41
N GLU A 24 7.41 1.87 10.42
CA GLU A 24 6.97 1.43 11.74
C GLU A 24 5.45 1.23 11.75
N ILE A 25 4.99 0.06 12.21
CA ILE A 25 3.56 -0.25 12.34
C ILE A 25 2.93 0.61 13.44
N LYS A 26 1.72 1.13 13.18
CA LYS A 26 0.92 1.92 14.14
C LYS A 26 -0.38 1.22 14.52
N ASP A 27 -1.05 0.58 13.58
CA ASP A 27 -2.26 -0.22 13.81
C ASP A 27 -2.43 -1.25 12.66
N PHE A 28 -3.15 -2.35 12.91
CA PHE A 28 -3.49 -3.32 11.88
C PHE A 28 -4.80 -4.08 12.14
N ARG A 29 -5.36 -4.65 11.09
CA ARG A 29 -6.53 -5.55 11.09
C ARG A 29 -6.23 -6.80 10.27
N GLY A 30 -7.02 -7.84 10.51
CA GLY A 30 -6.89 -9.14 9.84
C GLY A 30 -6.05 -10.12 10.65
N ASP A 31 -5.80 -11.29 10.06
CA ASP A 31 -5.05 -12.38 10.70
C ASP A 31 -3.54 -12.20 10.44
N LEU A 32 -2.96 -11.19 11.10
CA LEU A 32 -1.52 -10.92 11.11
C LEU A 32 -0.97 -11.08 12.53
N THR A 33 0.23 -11.64 12.64
CA THR A 33 1.04 -11.48 13.85
C THR A 33 1.71 -10.10 13.84
N ASP A 34 2.10 -9.60 15.01
CA ASP A 34 2.82 -8.32 15.15
C ASP A 34 4.09 -8.26 14.29
N ASP A 35 4.83 -9.37 14.22
CA ASP A 35 6.04 -9.50 13.39
C ASP A 35 5.73 -9.39 11.90
N LEU A 36 4.64 -10.04 11.43
CA LEU A 36 4.23 -9.96 10.03
C LEU A 36 3.70 -8.58 9.67
N ALA A 37 2.94 -7.93 10.56
CA ALA A 37 2.48 -6.56 10.38
C ALA A 37 3.65 -5.58 10.29
N SER A 38 4.66 -5.73 11.16
CA SER A 38 5.88 -4.94 11.13
C SER A 38 6.67 -5.13 9.83
N MET A 39 6.83 -6.38 9.38
CA MET A 39 7.49 -6.68 8.10
C MET A 39 6.71 -6.10 6.90
N ALA A 40 5.37 -6.17 6.94
CA ALA A 40 4.51 -5.61 5.91
C ALA A 40 4.66 -4.08 5.80
N ALA A 41 4.75 -3.38 6.94
CA ALA A 41 5.01 -1.94 6.99
C ALA A 41 6.39 -1.58 6.40
N GLN A 42 7.44 -2.32 6.76
CA GLN A 42 8.78 -2.14 6.20
C GLN A 42 8.82 -2.36 4.68
N MET A 43 8.12 -3.39 4.19
CA MET A 43 8.00 -3.65 2.76
C MET A 43 7.34 -2.47 2.03
N CYS A 44 6.28 -1.88 2.59
CA CYS A 44 5.60 -0.74 1.97
C CYS A 44 6.52 0.49 1.88
N ALA A 45 7.24 0.80 2.97
CA ALA A 45 8.21 1.90 2.98
C ALA A 45 9.35 1.67 1.95
N ALA A 46 9.86 0.44 1.87
CA ALA A 46 10.91 0.08 0.90
C ALA A 46 10.43 0.23 -0.56
N ASN A 47 9.22 -0.25 -0.88
CA ASN A 47 8.65 -0.13 -2.22
C ASN A 47 8.42 1.33 -2.62
N MET A 48 7.96 2.18 -1.69
CA MET A 48 7.85 3.62 -1.94
C MET A 48 9.21 4.26 -2.22
N GLY A 49 10.25 3.86 -1.50
CA GLY A 49 11.63 4.30 -1.78
C GLY A 49 12.11 3.91 -3.18
N ILE A 50 11.84 2.68 -3.60
CA ILE A 50 12.15 2.20 -4.96
C ILE A 50 11.35 3.00 -6.01
N PHE A 51 10.05 3.20 -5.78
CA PHE A 51 9.20 3.96 -6.70
C PHE A 51 9.69 5.40 -6.85
N ARG A 52 10.06 6.06 -5.75
CA ARG A 52 10.66 7.40 -5.77
C ARG A 52 11.92 7.46 -6.63
N MET A 53 12.81 6.48 -6.47
CA MET A 53 14.03 6.39 -7.29
C MET A 53 13.71 6.19 -8.77
N GLN A 54 12.73 5.35 -9.11
CA GLN A 54 12.28 5.13 -10.49
C GLN A 54 11.62 6.38 -11.08
N ALA A 55 10.77 7.07 -10.31
CA ALA A 55 10.12 8.32 -10.69
C ALA A 55 11.14 9.43 -11.03
N ASP A 56 12.21 9.57 -10.25
CA ASP A 56 13.31 10.49 -10.57
C ASP A 56 13.95 10.15 -11.91
N GLY A 57 14.32 8.87 -12.09
CA GLY A 57 14.95 8.38 -13.31
C GLY A 57 14.07 8.64 -14.55
N TRP A 58 12.78 8.33 -14.46
CA TRP A 58 11.84 8.52 -15.57
C TRP A 58 11.55 9.99 -15.86
N GLY A 59 11.38 10.81 -14.82
CA GLY A 59 11.21 12.26 -14.98
C GLY A 59 12.40 12.88 -15.72
N ARG A 60 13.62 12.49 -15.37
CA ARG A 60 14.85 12.97 -16.03
C ARG A 60 15.03 12.46 -17.45
N LEU A 61 14.69 11.20 -17.70
CA LEU A 61 14.83 10.57 -19.02
C LEU A 61 13.80 11.07 -20.03
N THR A 62 12.55 11.27 -19.59
CA THR A 62 11.41 11.52 -20.49
C THR A 62 10.90 12.97 -20.45
N GLY A 63 11.25 13.74 -19.42
CA GLY A 63 10.69 15.06 -19.16
C GLY A 63 9.25 15.04 -18.63
N GLN A 64 8.66 13.85 -18.40
CA GLN A 64 7.33 13.72 -17.84
C GLN A 64 7.27 14.27 -16.40
N LYS A 65 6.16 14.95 -16.10
CA LYS A 65 5.83 15.48 -14.78
C LYS A 65 4.64 14.72 -14.20
N GLY A 66 4.44 14.83 -12.89
CA GLY A 66 3.26 14.26 -12.21
C GLY A 66 3.54 13.05 -11.31
N PHE A 67 4.78 12.54 -11.30
CA PHE A 67 5.16 11.45 -10.39
C PHE A 67 5.26 11.88 -8.91
N TYR A 68 5.48 13.18 -8.66
CA TYR A 68 5.71 13.71 -7.32
C TYR A 68 4.50 14.52 -6.80
N PRO A 69 4.18 14.42 -5.50
CA PRO A 69 4.73 13.44 -4.56
C PRO A 69 4.27 12.03 -4.90
N GLU A 70 5.15 11.05 -4.73
CA GLU A 70 4.78 9.64 -4.81
C GLU A 70 3.75 9.34 -3.72
N ARG A 71 2.56 8.87 -4.09
CA ARG A 71 1.46 8.71 -3.13
C ARG A 71 1.14 7.28 -2.79
N GLY A 72 1.50 6.33 -3.65
CA GLY A 72 1.16 4.94 -3.45
C GLY A 72 1.62 4.05 -4.58
N PHE A 73 1.40 2.76 -4.40
CA PHE A 73 1.68 1.73 -5.39
C PHE A 73 0.66 0.60 -5.26
N ALA A 74 0.50 -0.16 -6.35
CA ALA A 74 -0.11 -1.48 -6.31
C ALA A 74 0.96 -2.51 -6.68
N PHE A 75 1.05 -3.57 -5.88
CA PHE A 75 1.95 -4.69 -6.11
C PHE A 75 1.12 -5.96 -6.29
N MET A 76 1.30 -6.65 -7.41
CA MET A 76 0.66 -7.93 -7.69
C MET A 76 1.66 -9.06 -7.46
N GLY A 77 1.39 -9.91 -6.47
CA GLY A 77 2.07 -11.18 -6.28
C GLY A 77 1.36 -12.33 -7.00
N LEU A 78 1.60 -13.56 -6.52
CA LEU A 78 0.96 -14.77 -7.05
C LEU A 78 -0.55 -14.76 -6.78
N ASP A 79 -0.97 -15.13 -5.57
CA ASP A 79 -2.39 -15.19 -5.17
C ASP A 79 -2.87 -13.92 -4.46
N PHE A 80 -1.93 -13.05 -4.10
CA PHE A 80 -2.18 -11.85 -3.32
C PHE A 80 -1.75 -10.60 -4.07
N ALA A 81 -2.37 -9.48 -3.71
CA ALA A 81 -1.98 -8.15 -4.12
C ALA A 81 -1.93 -7.22 -2.92
N VAL A 82 -1.18 -6.14 -3.05
CA VAL A 82 -1.07 -5.08 -2.05
C VAL A 82 -1.38 -3.77 -2.73
N ALA A 83 -2.27 -2.98 -2.14
CA ALA A 83 -2.45 -1.58 -2.49
C ALA A 83 -1.98 -0.75 -1.30
N SER A 84 -1.05 0.16 -1.51
CA SER A 84 -0.56 1.07 -0.49
C SER A 84 -0.71 2.50 -0.95
N TYR A 85 -1.23 3.37 -0.09
CA TYR A 85 -1.37 4.79 -0.36
C TYR A 85 -1.23 5.59 0.94
N GLY A 86 -0.39 6.62 0.91
CA GLY A 86 -0.06 7.41 2.09
C GLY A 86 0.57 6.55 3.19
N ASP A 87 -0.07 6.53 4.36
CA ASP A 87 0.35 5.81 5.57
C ASP A 87 -0.40 4.48 5.76
N GLN A 88 -1.05 3.98 4.70
CA GLN A 88 -1.93 2.82 4.76
C GLN A 88 -1.62 1.80 3.67
N ALA A 89 -1.95 0.54 3.96
CA ALA A 89 -1.96 -0.51 2.95
C ALA A 89 -3.02 -1.57 3.25
N VAL A 90 -3.54 -2.19 2.19
CA VAL A 90 -4.44 -3.34 2.25
C VAL A 90 -3.87 -4.49 1.43
N PHE A 91 -3.92 -5.68 2.02
CA PHE A 91 -3.52 -6.94 1.43
C PHE A 91 -4.77 -7.68 0.97
N LEU A 92 -4.81 -8.03 -0.30
CA LEU A 92 -5.99 -8.55 -0.99
C LEU A 92 -5.69 -9.90 -1.64
N ARG A 93 -6.69 -10.78 -1.73
CA ARG A 93 -6.67 -11.88 -2.70
C ARG A 93 -6.75 -11.28 -4.10
N LYS A 94 -5.77 -11.56 -4.96
CA LYS A 94 -5.63 -10.93 -6.27
C LYS A 94 -6.88 -11.08 -7.15
N ARG A 95 -7.53 -12.24 -7.10
CA ARG A 95 -8.72 -12.54 -7.92
C ARG A 95 -9.95 -11.69 -7.57
N ASP A 96 -9.98 -11.15 -6.35
CA ASP A 96 -11.10 -10.40 -5.79
C ASP A 96 -10.74 -8.91 -5.59
N ALA A 97 -9.51 -8.50 -5.94
CA ALA A 97 -8.97 -7.18 -5.61
C ALA A 97 -9.62 -6.06 -6.43
N ASP A 98 -10.22 -5.10 -5.73
CA ASP A 98 -10.68 -3.82 -6.29
C ASP A 98 -9.70 -2.70 -5.91
N TYR A 99 -8.74 -2.43 -6.80
CA TYR A 99 -7.70 -1.43 -6.55
C TYR A 99 -8.25 -0.01 -6.50
N ASP A 100 -9.19 0.33 -7.38
CA ASP A 100 -9.78 1.66 -7.44
C ASP A 100 -10.51 1.97 -6.14
N ARG A 101 -11.30 1.02 -5.64
CA ARG A 101 -11.98 1.17 -4.35
C ARG A 101 -10.99 1.23 -3.20
N ALA A 102 -9.93 0.42 -3.21
CA ALA A 102 -8.88 0.48 -2.18
C ALA A 102 -8.22 1.87 -2.11
N PHE A 103 -7.85 2.44 -3.25
CA PHE A 103 -7.28 3.79 -3.30
C PHE A 103 -8.27 4.85 -2.84
N GLN A 104 -9.55 4.78 -3.25
CA GLN A 104 -10.58 5.72 -2.79
C GLN A 104 -10.74 5.72 -1.26
N VAL A 105 -10.75 4.53 -0.62
CA VAL A 105 -10.87 4.43 0.85
C VAL A 105 -9.65 5.05 1.55
N MET A 106 -8.45 4.87 1.00
CA MET A 106 -7.22 5.47 1.53
C MET A 106 -7.12 6.99 1.27
N GLY A 107 -7.89 7.53 0.31
CA GLY A 107 -7.91 8.95 -0.07
C GLY A 107 -7.10 9.29 -1.33
N GLY A 108 -6.98 8.31 -2.23
CA GLY A 108 -6.49 8.45 -3.61
C GLY A 108 -7.53 8.94 -4.60
#